data_AF-A0AAD7KY35-F1
#
_entry.id   AF-A0AAD7KY35-F1
#
_cell.length_a   1.000
_cell.length_b   1.000
_cell.length_c   1.000
_cell.angle_alpha   90.00
_cell.angle_beta   90.00
_cell.angle_gamma   90.00
#
_symmetry.space_group_name_H-M   'P 1'
#
loop_
_entity.id
_entity.type
_entity.pdbx_description
1 polymer ?
#
loop_
_entity_poly.entity_id
_entity_poly.type
_entity_poly.pdbx_seq_one_letter_code
_entity_poly.pdbx_strand_id
1 'polypeptide(L)'
;MARPFTNVLLKGLSGLPACRFSRSLNGTFYHNGMKYSTTVPNDPDTHEDFKPTNKLEGSGLSLKDVVEQDVKDNPVMLYMKGVPDFPQCGFSSLAVRVLKQYNVPLSARNILENPELKSAVKAFSNWPTFPQIFIQRRVHWGF
;
A
#
# COMPACT_ATOMS: atom_id res chain seq x y z
N MET A 1 25.76 -33.54 -28.25
CA MET A 1 26.70 -32.70 -29.02
C MET A 1 27.12 -31.54 -28.14
N ALA A 2 28.27 -31.66 -27.47
CA ALA A 2 28.81 -30.64 -26.56
C ALA A 2 30.08 -30.05 -27.18
N ARG A 3 30.23 -28.73 -27.18
CA ARG A 3 31.44 -28.03 -27.61
C ARG A 3 32.14 -27.42 -26.38
N PRO A 4 33.46 -27.62 -26.22
CA PRO A 4 34.19 -27.20 -25.03
C PRO A 4 34.78 -25.79 -25.14
N PHE A 5 35.13 -25.31 -23.94
CA PHE A 5 35.89 -24.11 -23.56
C PHE A 5 37.08 -23.74 -24.44
N THR A 6 37.28 -22.43 -24.64
CA THR A 6 38.64 -21.83 -24.67
C THR A 6 38.64 -20.47 -23.96
N ASN A 7 39.60 -20.32 -23.05
CA ASN A 7 39.99 -19.08 -22.38
C ASN A 7 40.91 -18.28 -23.31
N VAL A 8 40.77 -16.94 -23.34
CA VAL A 8 41.91 -16.05 -23.60
C VAL A 8 41.96 -14.98 -22.52
N LEU A 9 42.95 -15.16 -21.66
CA LEU A 9 43.49 -14.28 -20.64
C LEU A 9 44.36 -13.21 -21.33
N LEU A 10 44.17 -11.93 -21.03
CA LEU A 10 45.22 -10.93 -21.24
C LEU A 10 45.38 -10.08 -19.98
N LYS A 11 46.55 -10.26 -19.36
CA LYS A 11 47.07 -9.59 -18.17
C LYS A 11 47.81 -8.32 -18.58
N GLY A 12 47.76 -7.33 -17.68
CA GLY A 12 48.90 -6.45 -17.35
C GLY A 12 48.80 -5.01 -17.85
N LEU A 13 49.33 -3.98 -17.18
CA LEU A 13 50.16 -3.88 -15.97
C LEU A 13 50.20 -2.40 -15.52
N SER A 14 50.28 -2.18 -14.20
CA SER A 14 51.05 -1.15 -13.47
C SER A 14 50.81 0.37 -13.67
N GLY A 15 50.46 1.05 -12.56
CA GLY A 15 51.38 2.06 -11.98
C GLY A 15 50.92 3.51 -11.77
N LEU A 16 50.35 3.80 -10.57
CA LEU A 16 50.47 5.03 -9.72
C LEU A 16 50.00 6.42 -10.27
N PRO A 17 49.72 7.45 -9.41
CA PRO A 17 49.75 7.54 -7.94
C PRO A 17 48.40 7.96 -7.29
N ALA A 18 48.33 7.75 -5.98
CA ALA A 18 47.28 8.27 -5.11
C ALA A 18 47.44 9.79 -4.91
N CYS A 19 46.41 10.57 -5.25
CA CYS A 19 46.29 11.96 -4.81
C CYS A 19 45.48 12.02 -3.51
N ARG A 20 46.15 12.34 -2.41
CA ARG A 20 45.53 12.86 -1.19
C ARG A 20 44.88 14.20 -1.52
N PHE A 21 43.56 14.28 -1.43
CA PHE A 21 42.88 15.55 -1.27
C PHE A 21 42.45 15.68 0.20
N SER A 22 43.27 16.35 0.99
CA SER A 22 42.83 16.89 2.26
C SER A 22 41.94 18.10 1.96
N ARG A 23 40.64 17.98 2.23
CA ARG A 23 39.83 19.14 2.58
C ARG A 23 38.75 18.71 3.57
N SER A 24 39.05 18.96 4.84
CA SER A 24 38.03 19.10 5.88
C SER A 24 37.06 20.21 5.46
N LEU A 25 35.78 19.88 5.32
CA LEU A 25 34.66 20.76 5.62
C LEU A 25 33.48 19.92 6.12
N ASN A 26 33.08 20.23 7.36
CA ASN A 26 31.88 19.74 8.02
C ASN A 26 30.64 20.05 7.15
N GLY A 27 29.94 19.01 6.71
CA GLY A 27 28.64 19.11 6.07
C GLY A 27 27.58 18.48 6.96
N THR A 28 26.99 19.28 7.83
CA THR A 28 25.80 18.95 8.62
C THR A 28 24.62 18.67 7.69
N PHE A 29 24.24 17.40 7.50
CA PHE A 29 22.96 17.04 6.91
C PHE A 29 21.90 17.00 8.02
N TYR A 30 21.40 18.18 8.39
CA TYR A 30 20.19 18.27 9.21
C TYR A 30 18.99 17.83 8.36
N HIS A 31 18.40 16.71 8.74
CA HIS A 31 17.06 16.31 8.32
C HIS A 31 16.05 17.27 8.93
N ASN A 32 15.61 18.30 8.20
CA ASN A 32 14.47 19.11 8.61
C ASN A 32 13.42 19.14 7.48
N GLY A 33 12.47 18.22 7.57
CA GLY A 33 11.30 18.20 6.70
C GLY A 33 10.45 19.45 6.93
N MET A 34 10.13 20.14 5.84
CA MET A 34 9.17 21.24 5.87
C MET A 34 7.78 20.67 6.19
N LYS A 35 7.44 20.63 7.48
CA LYS A 35 6.05 20.52 7.94
C LYS A 35 5.45 21.91 7.87
N TYR A 36 4.73 22.21 6.80
CA TYR A 36 3.81 23.34 6.82
C TYR A 36 2.67 22.99 7.79
N SER A 37 2.73 23.58 8.99
CA SER A 37 1.64 23.56 9.97
C SER A 37 0.97 24.92 9.91
N THR A 38 -0.16 25.02 9.22
CA THR A 38 -0.91 26.29 9.05
C THR A 38 -1.77 26.63 10.27
N THR A 39 -1.38 26.19 11.46
CA THR A 39 -2.10 26.51 12.69
C THR A 39 -1.27 27.49 13.50
N VAL A 40 -1.63 28.77 13.40
CA VAL A 40 -1.13 29.82 14.28
C VAL A 40 -1.93 29.70 15.58
N PRO A 41 -1.30 29.46 16.74
CA PRO A 41 -2.02 29.40 18.00
C PRO A 41 -2.48 30.81 18.37
N ASN A 42 -3.80 31.04 18.34
CA ASN A 42 -4.49 32.26 18.80
C ASN A 42 -4.58 33.45 17.82
N ASP A 43 -5.07 33.21 16.60
CA ASP A 43 -5.57 34.30 15.75
C ASP A 43 -7.09 34.52 15.99
N PRO A 44 -7.52 35.68 16.51
CA PRO A 44 -8.94 35.97 16.75
C PRO A 44 -9.78 36.11 15.47
N ASP A 45 -9.16 36.08 14.28
CA ASP A 45 -9.82 36.23 12.98
C ASP A 45 -10.07 34.89 12.25
N THR A 46 -10.01 33.77 12.97
CA THR A 46 -10.29 32.45 12.38
C THR A 46 -11.79 32.24 12.22
N HIS A 47 -12.31 32.52 11.03
CA HIS A 47 -13.70 32.27 10.67
C HIS A 47 -14.04 30.77 10.78
N GLU A 48 -15.07 30.43 11.56
CA GLU A 48 -15.45 29.04 11.90
C GLU A 48 -15.81 28.17 10.67
N ASP A 49 -16.04 28.77 9.50
CA ASP A 49 -16.36 28.07 8.25
C ASP A 49 -15.26 27.14 7.72
N PHE A 50 -14.02 27.29 8.20
CA PHE A 50 -12.91 26.41 7.82
C PHE A 50 -12.70 25.23 8.78
N LYS A 51 -13.57 25.05 9.77
CA LYS A 51 -13.46 23.92 10.68
C LYS A 51 -13.77 22.61 9.95
N PRO A 52 -12.90 21.59 10.01
CA PRO A 52 -13.17 20.31 9.37
C PRO A 52 -14.38 19.66 10.04
N THR A 53 -15.53 19.71 9.38
CA THR A 53 -16.72 18.98 9.82
C THR A 53 -16.49 17.50 9.56
N ASN A 54 -16.21 16.72 10.61
CA ASN A 54 -16.22 15.27 10.51
C ASN A 54 -17.68 14.84 10.29
N LYS A 55 -18.03 14.58 9.03
CA LYS A 55 -19.38 14.20 8.64
C LYS A 55 -19.46 12.68 8.64
N LEU A 56 -19.76 12.08 9.79
CA LEU A 56 -20.07 10.65 9.82
C LEU A 56 -20.82 10.21 11.08
N GLU A 57 -22.11 10.52 11.12
CA GLU A 57 -23.07 9.71 11.88
C GLU A 57 -23.74 8.76 10.88
N GLY A 58 -23.39 7.47 10.97
CA GLY A 58 -23.83 6.42 10.05
C GLY A 58 -24.39 5.20 10.81
N SER A 59 -25.70 5.21 11.01
CA SER A 59 -26.62 4.06 11.13
C SER A 59 -26.11 2.69 11.66
N GLY A 60 -26.40 2.43 12.94
CA GLY A 60 -27.14 1.23 13.42
C GLY A 60 -26.51 -0.17 13.41
N LEU A 61 -25.49 -0.46 12.59
CA LEU A 61 -24.72 -1.72 12.63
C LEU A 61 -23.26 -1.39 12.38
N SER A 62 -22.36 -1.93 13.19
CA SER A 62 -20.95 -1.59 13.03
C SER A 62 -20.42 -2.24 11.74
N LEU A 63 -19.79 -1.46 10.86
CA LEU A 63 -19.21 -2.00 9.61
C LEU A 63 -18.10 -3.03 9.86
N LYS A 64 -17.56 -3.07 11.07
CA LYS A 64 -16.63 -4.11 11.50
C LYS A 64 -17.33 -5.48 11.55
N ASP A 65 -18.55 -5.53 12.09
CA ASP A 65 -19.35 -6.75 12.14
C ASP A 65 -19.67 -7.26 10.73
N VAL A 66 -19.92 -6.34 9.79
CA VAL A 66 -20.13 -6.68 8.37
C VAL A 66 -18.87 -7.31 7.76
N VAL A 67 -17.69 -6.75 8.01
CA VAL A 67 -16.42 -7.31 7.51
C VAL A 67 -16.16 -8.69 8.12
N GLU A 68 -16.43 -8.85 9.41
CA GLU A 68 -16.31 -10.14 10.11
C GLU A 68 -17.26 -11.19 9.52
N GLN A 69 -18.51 -10.82 9.29
CA GLN A 69 -19.51 -11.71 8.71
C GLN A 69 -19.16 -12.07 7.25
N ASP A 70 -18.76 -11.10 6.43
CA ASP A 70 -18.32 -11.32 5.04
C ASP A 70 -17.16 -12.34 4.98
N VAL A 71 -16.18 -12.22 5.90
CA VAL A 71 -15.03 -13.14 5.99
C VAL A 71 -15.42 -14.50 6.59
N LYS A 72 -16.49 -14.56 7.39
CA LYS A 72 -17.00 -15.78 8.01
C LYS A 72 -17.80 -16.64 7.04
N ASP A 73 -18.62 -16.00 6.20
CA ASP A 73 -19.54 -16.64 5.26
C ASP A 73 -18.86 -17.05 3.97
N ASN A 74 -17.87 -16.27 3.52
CA ASN A 74 -17.17 -16.51 2.26
C ASN A 74 -15.80 -17.14 2.53
N PRO A 75 -15.51 -18.33 1.98
CA PRO A 75 -14.22 -18.99 2.19
C PRO A 75 -13.05 -18.18 1.60
N VAL A 76 -13.30 -17.45 0.51
CA VAL A 76 -12.38 -16.51 -0.13
C VAL A 76 -13.11 -15.19 -0.37
N MET A 77 -12.70 -14.16 0.37
CA MET A 77 -13.28 -12.82 0.29
C MET A 77 -12.22 -11.82 -0.19
N LEU A 78 -12.53 -11.09 -1.26
CA LEU A 78 -11.65 -10.10 -1.89
C LEU A 78 -12.20 -8.68 -1.70
N TYR A 79 -11.44 -7.84 -1.02
CA TYR A 79 -11.70 -6.39 -0.98
C TYR A 79 -10.83 -5.70 -2.03
N MET A 80 -11.45 -5.08 -3.02
CA MET A 80 -10.75 -4.52 -4.17
C MET A 80 -11.29 -3.15 -4.60
N LYS A 81 -10.54 -2.48 -5.49
CA LYS A 81 -10.96 -1.22 -6.13
C LYS A 81 -11.76 -1.54 -7.40
N GLY A 82 -13.06 -1.27 -7.39
CA GLY A 82 -13.99 -1.71 -8.43
C GLY A 82 -14.58 -3.08 -8.14
N VAL A 83 -15.09 -3.74 -9.18
CA VAL A 83 -15.71 -5.07 -9.11
C VAL A 83 -14.93 -6.07 -9.98
N PRO A 84 -15.07 -7.40 -9.80
CA PRO A 84 -14.32 -8.40 -10.57
C PRO A 84 -14.48 -8.31 -12.09
N ASP A 85 -15.62 -7.79 -12.56
CA ASP A 85 -15.91 -7.58 -13.98
C ASP A 85 -15.30 -6.27 -14.51
N PHE A 86 -15.21 -5.26 -13.65
CA PHE A 86 -14.70 -3.91 -13.96
C PHE A 86 -13.73 -3.44 -12.87
N PRO A 87 -12.49 -3.98 -12.82
CA PRO A 87 -11.48 -3.54 -11.86
C PRO A 87 -11.00 -2.13 -12.20
N GLN A 88 -10.89 -1.26 -11.19
CA GLN A 88 -10.49 0.15 -11.35
C GLN A 88 -9.02 0.40 -10.96
N CYS A 89 -8.25 -0.65 -10.73
CA CYS A 89 -6.83 -0.55 -10.38
C CYS A 89 -6.07 -1.77 -10.91
N GLY A 90 -4.84 -1.56 -11.42
CA GLY A 90 -4.01 -2.63 -11.98
C GLY A 90 -3.74 -3.78 -11.00
N PHE A 91 -3.46 -3.47 -9.73
CA PHE A 91 -3.28 -4.50 -8.69
C PHE A 91 -4.57 -5.29 -8.43
N SER A 92 -5.73 -4.62 -8.45
CA SER A 92 -7.03 -5.27 -8.31
C SER A 92 -7.35 -6.18 -9.51
N SER A 93 -7.04 -5.74 -10.73
CA SER A 93 -7.16 -6.57 -11.95
C SER A 93 -6.26 -7.80 -11.90
N LEU A 94 -5.01 -7.64 -11.45
CA LEU A 94 -4.07 -8.75 -11.28
C LEU A 94 -4.58 -9.78 -10.27
N ALA A 95 -5.05 -9.34 -9.10
CA ALA A 95 -5.57 -10.23 -8.06
C ALA A 95 -6.76 -11.07 -8.58
N VAL A 96 -7.73 -10.43 -9.24
CA VAL A 96 -8.88 -11.12 -9.84
C VAL A 96 -8.41 -12.11 -10.92
N ARG A 97 -7.48 -11.72 -11.79
CA ARG A 97 -6.93 -12.59 -12.83
C ARG A 97 -6.32 -13.85 -12.24
N VAL A 98 -5.46 -13.70 -11.23
CA VAL A 98 -4.80 -14.82 -10.57
C VAL A 98 -5.83 -15.75 -9.93
N LEU A 99 -6.78 -15.22 -9.16
CA LEU A 99 -7.81 -16.04 -8.51
C LEU A 99 -8.70 -16.77 -9.53
N LYS A 100 -9.03 -16.13 -10.66
CA LYS A 100 -9.77 -16.76 -11.77
C LYS A 100 -8.99 -17.93 -12.39
N GLN A 101 -7.66 -17.86 -12.50
CA GLN A 101 -6.86 -18.98 -13.03
C GLN A 101 -6.96 -20.24 -12.17
N TYR A 102 -7.14 -20.09 -10.85
CA TYR A 102 -7.29 -21.21 -9.92
C TYR A 102 -8.73 -21.73 -9.81
N ASN A 103 -9.69 -21.17 -10.58
CA ASN A 103 -11.11 -21.53 -10.55
C ASN A 103 -11.73 -21.55 -9.14
N VAL A 104 -11.26 -20.65 -8.26
CA VAL A 104 -11.77 -20.57 -6.89
C VAL A 104 -13.02 -19.68 -6.88
N PRO A 105 -14.14 -20.15 -6.27
CA PRO A 105 -15.31 -19.30 -6.07
C PRO A 105 -14.92 -18.18 -5.09
N LEU A 106 -14.88 -16.94 -5.60
CA LEU A 106 -14.49 -15.76 -4.83
C LEU A 106 -15.67 -14.80 -4.73
N SER A 107 -15.87 -14.26 -3.53
CA SER A 107 -16.78 -13.13 -3.29
C SER A 107 -15.94 -11.85 -3.24
N ALA A 108 -16.45 -10.75 -3.81
CA ALA A 108 -15.73 -9.49 -3.83
C ALA A 108 -16.60 -8.30 -3.44
N ARG A 109 -16.00 -7.35 -2.71
CA ARG A 109 -16.60 -6.05 -2.37
C ARG A 109 -15.78 -4.91 -2.94
N ASN A 110 -16.48 -3.90 -3.45
CA ASN A 110 -15.88 -2.65 -3.91
C ASN A 110 -15.66 -1.68 -2.73
N ILE A 111 -14.40 -1.37 -2.42
CA ILE A 111 -14.06 -0.45 -1.32
C ILE A 111 -14.14 1.04 -1.72
N LEU A 112 -14.42 1.34 -2.99
CA LEU A 112 -14.55 2.72 -3.46
C LEU A 112 -15.95 3.30 -3.21
N GLU A 113 -16.96 2.45 -3.06
CA GLU A 113 -18.34 2.87 -2.83
C GLU A 113 -18.58 3.39 -1.42
N ASN A 114 -17.88 2.84 -0.42
CA ASN A 114 -18.03 3.23 0.97
C ASN A 114 -16.66 3.49 1.65
N PRO A 115 -16.34 4.75 2.01
CA PRO A 115 -15.07 5.11 2.66
C PRO A 115 -14.95 4.56 4.09
N GLU A 116 -16.08 4.33 4.76
CA GLU A 116 -16.11 3.73 6.08
C GLU A 116 -15.76 2.24 6.01
N LEU A 117 -16.28 1.51 5.02
CA LEU A 117 -15.93 0.11 4.77
C LEU A 117 -14.43 -0.05 4.57
N LYS A 118 -13.83 0.83 3.77
CA LYS A 118 -12.38 0.88 3.57
C LYS A 118 -11.62 1.04 4.89
N SER A 119 -12.12 1.89 5.78
CA SER A 119 -11.51 2.14 7.09
C SER A 119 -11.69 0.94 8.04
N ALA A 120 -12.87 0.31 8.02
CA ALA A 120 -13.17 -0.90 8.78
C ALA A 120 -12.28 -2.09 8.36
N VAL A 121 -12.13 -2.33 7.05
CA VAL A 121 -11.28 -3.43 6.53
C VAL A 121 -9.81 -3.21 6.87
N LYS A 122 -9.32 -1.96 6.80
CA LYS A 122 -7.95 -1.61 7.23
C LYS A 122 -7.75 -1.86 8.72
N ALA A 123 -8.72 -1.49 9.55
CA ALA A 123 -8.66 -1.71 10.99
C ALA A 123 -8.72 -3.21 11.33
N PHE A 124 -9.51 -4.00 10.60
CA PHE A 124 -9.65 -5.43 10.81
C PHE A 124 -8.39 -6.22 10.38
N SER A 125 -7.83 -5.90 9.21
CA SER A 125 -6.62 -6.56 8.68
C SER A 125 -5.32 -6.06 9.29
N ASN A 126 -5.35 -4.87 9.90
CA ASN A 126 -4.16 -4.08 10.26
C ASN A 126 -3.21 -3.88 9.06
N TRP A 127 -3.74 -3.84 7.83
CA TRP A 127 -2.98 -3.72 6.59
C TRP A 127 -3.39 -2.47 5.79
N PRO A 128 -2.43 -1.67 5.28
CA PRO A 128 -2.75 -0.36 4.71
C PRO A 128 -3.18 -0.38 3.23
N THR A 129 -2.82 -1.43 2.46
CA THR A 129 -3.01 -1.47 0.99
C THR A 129 -4.18 -2.35 0.56
N PHE A 130 -4.63 -2.13 -0.69
CA PHE A 130 -5.67 -2.91 -1.37
C PHE A 130 -5.16 -3.24 -2.78
N PRO A 131 -5.51 -4.41 -3.35
CA PRO A 131 -6.51 -5.37 -2.89
C PRO A 131 -6.07 -6.22 -1.68
N GLN A 132 -7.04 -6.66 -0.86
CA GLN A 132 -6.81 -7.59 0.27
C GLN A 132 -7.64 -8.86 0.10
N ILE A 133 -7.01 -10.02 0.32
CA ILE A 133 -7.68 -11.33 0.21
C ILE A 133 -7.69 -12.01 1.58
N PHE A 134 -8.89 -12.41 2.01
CA PHE A 134 -9.11 -13.21 3.22
C PHE A 134 -9.42 -14.66 2.81
N ILE A 135 -8.69 -15.61 3.41
CA ILE A 135 -8.88 -17.05 3.19
C ILE A 135 -9.05 -17.69 4.56
N GLN A 136 -10.14 -18.43 4.78
CA GLN A 136 -10.41 -19.14 6.04
C GLN A 136 -10.16 -18.28 7.30
N ARG A 137 -10.64 -17.03 7.29
CA ARG A 137 -10.51 -16.06 8.40
C ARG A 137 -9.12 -15.51 8.68
N ARG A 138 -8.12 -15.78 7.83
CA ARG A 138 -6.80 -15.14 7.90
C ARG A 138 -6.60 -14.19 6.71
N VAL A 139 -6.08 -13.00 6.96
CA VAL A 139 -5.50 -12.15 5.90
C VAL A 139 -4.33 -12.92 5.33
N HIS A 140 -4.43 -13.34 4.07
CA HIS A 140 -3.33 -14.04 3.45
C HIS A 140 -2.38 -13.04 2.78
N TRP A 141 -2.92 -12.04 2.05
CA TRP A 141 -2.11 -11.16 1.21
C TRP A 141 -2.76 -9.80 0.97
N GLY A 142 -1.92 -8.75 0.95
CA GLY A 142 -2.19 -7.46 0.34
C GLY A 142 -1.07 -7.12 -0.64
N PHE A 143 -1.43 -6.75 -1.87
CA PHE A 143 -0.47 -6.31 -2.90
C PHE A 143 -0.03 -4.86 -2.70
#